data_AF-A0A3N7AGX6-F1
#
_entry.id   AF-A0A3N7AGX6-F1
#
_cell.length_a   1.000
_cell.length_b   1.000
_cell.length_c   1.000
_cell.angle_alpha   90.00
_cell.angle_beta   90.00
_cell.angle_gamma   90.00
#
_symmetry.space_group_name_H-M   'P 1'
#
loop_
_entity.id
_entity.type
_entity.pdbx_description
1 polymer ?
#
loop_
_entity_poly.entity_id
_entity_poly.type
_entity_poly.pdbx_seq_one_letter_code
_entity_poly.pdbx_strand_id
1 'polypeptide(L)'
;MRLNKNAMYKALGFSLCALNLTFAASLASAADTAASTYKQDRADCMDGRSTQDRATCLRDVGAALNEARHGKLKDDDASVYQKNARIRCNALPDADRQDCLLRMSGRDTTITGSVSGGGILRETTTTIPEPPPPAAPAPEPMYPNMPAPR
;
A
#
# COMPACT_ATOMS: atom_id res chain seq x y z
N MET A 1 10.00 -57.01 -48.30
CA MET A 1 10.01 -55.63 -48.85
C MET A 1 10.42 -54.70 -47.71
N ARG A 2 11.64 -54.12 -47.76
CA ARG A 2 12.17 -53.25 -46.69
C ARG A 2 11.63 -51.84 -46.89
N LEU A 3 10.76 -51.35 -46.00
CA LEU A 3 10.32 -49.95 -46.03
C LEU A 3 11.43 -49.04 -45.45
N ASN A 4 11.79 -48.03 -46.24
CA ASN A 4 12.90 -47.12 -45.98
C ASN A 4 12.49 -46.05 -44.96
N LYS A 5 13.11 -46.06 -43.77
CA LYS A 5 12.85 -45.13 -42.64
C LYS A 5 13.13 -43.66 -42.97
N ASN A 6 13.77 -43.40 -44.11
CA ASN A 6 14.19 -42.07 -44.55
C ASN A 6 13.03 -41.21 -45.11
N ALA A 7 11.88 -41.82 -45.38
CA ALA A 7 10.68 -41.11 -45.85
C ALA A 7 9.90 -40.42 -44.71
N MET A 8 10.08 -40.84 -43.45
CA MET A 8 9.33 -40.30 -42.31
C MET A 8 9.93 -39.00 -41.77
N TYR A 9 11.20 -38.71 -42.08
CA TYR A 9 11.89 -37.49 -41.62
C TYR A 9 11.69 -36.27 -42.52
N LYS A 10 11.11 -36.43 -43.72
CA LYS A 10 10.82 -35.31 -44.63
C LYS A 10 9.43 -34.69 -44.45
N ALA A 11 8.60 -35.24 -43.56
CA ALA A 11 7.29 -34.70 -43.20
C ALA A 11 7.29 -33.94 -41.85
N LEU A 12 8.46 -33.76 -41.23
CA LEU A 12 8.63 -33.10 -39.95
C LEU A 12 9.41 -31.77 -40.10
N GLY A 13 8.97 -30.94 -41.03
CA GLY A 13 9.71 -29.73 -41.39
C GLY A 13 8.84 -28.65 -42.00
N PHE A 14 7.64 -28.38 -41.47
CA PHE A 14 6.88 -27.17 -41.82
C PHE A 14 5.73 -26.89 -40.84
N SER A 15 6.00 -26.72 -39.55
CA SER A 15 5.05 -26.00 -38.67
C SER A 15 5.67 -25.64 -37.31
N LEU A 16 6.60 -24.69 -37.32
CA LEU A 16 7.04 -23.99 -36.11
C LEU A 16 7.22 -22.51 -36.47
N CYS A 17 6.11 -21.80 -36.69
CA CYS A 17 6.10 -20.33 -36.80
C CYS A 17 4.67 -19.80 -36.68
N ALA A 18 3.98 -20.04 -35.56
CA ALA A 18 2.67 -19.42 -35.33
C ALA A 18 2.28 -19.32 -33.83
N LEU A 19 3.22 -18.97 -32.95
CA LEU A 19 2.87 -18.56 -31.58
C LEU A 19 3.84 -17.49 -31.08
N ASN A 20 3.78 -16.28 -31.64
CA ASN A 20 4.44 -15.08 -31.08
C ASN A 20 3.79 -13.78 -31.61
N LEU A 21 2.47 -13.60 -31.48
CA LEU A 21 1.80 -12.32 -31.78
C LEU A 21 1.13 -11.65 -30.56
N THR A 22 1.24 -12.22 -29.36
CA THR A 22 0.51 -11.69 -28.19
C THR A 22 1.23 -10.58 -27.43
N PHE A 23 2.48 -10.22 -27.80
CA PHE A 23 3.22 -9.17 -27.09
C PHE A 23 2.97 -7.74 -27.62
N ALA A 24 2.38 -7.59 -28.81
CA ALA A 24 2.09 -6.26 -29.37
C ALA A 24 0.78 -5.65 -28.85
N ALA A 25 -0.15 -6.48 -28.36
CA ALA A 25 -1.44 -6.02 -27.85
C ALA A 25 -1.32 -5.27 -26.50
N SER A 26 -0.38 -5.68 -25.65
CA SER A 26 -0.19 -5.09 -24.31
C SER A 26 0.33 -3.65 -24.35
N LEU A 27 1.23 -3.32 -25.28
CA LEU A 27 1.74 -1.95 -25.44
C LEU A 27 0.71 -1.00 -26.05
N ALA A 28 -0.11 -1.48 -26.99
CA ALA A 28 -1.17 -0.67 -27.58
C ALA A 28 -2.24 -0.31 -26.53
N SER A 29 -2.65 -1.27 -25.70
CA SER A 29 -3.62 -1.03 -24.64
C SER A 29 -3.14 -0.05 -23.57
N ALA A 30 -1.86 -0.09 -23.19
CA ALA A 30 -1.29 0.85 -22.21
C ALA A 30 -1.15 2.28 -22.75
N ALA A 31 -0.87 2.43 -24.05
CA ALA A 31 -0.82 3.74 -24.69
C ALA A 31 -2.22 4.37 -24.83
N ASP A 32 -3.23 3.56 -25.13
CA ASP A 32 -4.62 4.01 -25.24
C ASP A 32 -5.20 4.44 -23.89
N THR A 33 -4.91 3.71 -22.79
CA THR A 33 -5.34 4.12 -21.45
C THR A 33 -4.68 5.43 -21.01
N ALA A 34 -3.38 5.59 -21.25
CA ALA A 34 -2.68 6.84 -20.94
C ALA A 34 -3.27 8.04 -21.70
N ALA A 35 -3.67 7.84 -22.96
CA ALA A 35 -4.30 8.88 -23.76
C ALA A 35 -5.73 9.21 -23.28
N SER A 36 -6.51 8.23 -22.82
CA SER A 36 -7.84 8.49 -22.24
C SER A 36 -7.75 9.23 -20.91
N THR A 37 -6.87 8.80 -20.00
CA THR A 37 -6.66 9.46 -18.70
C THR A 37 -6.22 10.90 -18.87
N TYR A 38 -5.26 11.16 -19.77
CA TYR A 38 -4.83 12.52 -20.09
C TYR A 38 -5.97 13.43 -20.60
N LYS A 39 -6.93 12.88 -21.38
CA LYS A 39 -8.09 13.67 -21.85
C LYS A 39 -9.02 14.03 -20.70
N GLN A 40 -9.26 13.08 -19.81
CA GLN A 40 -10.09 13.28 -18.63
C GLN A 40 -9.45 14.30 -17.67
N ASP A 41 -8.20 14.09 -17.28
CA ASP A 41 -7.51 14.97 -16.34
C ASP A 41 -7.37 16.39 -16.89
N ARG A 42 -7.14 16.53 -18.21
CA ARG A 42 -7.12 17.85 -18.86
C ARG A 42 -8.49 18.53 -18.80
N ALA A 43 -9.59 17.80 -18.96
CA ALA A 43 -10.93 18.35 -18.81
C ALA A 43 -11.17 18.81 -17.37
N ASP A 44 -10.75 18.03 -16.38
CA ASP A 44 -10.81 18.39 -14.95
C ASP A 44 -10.00 19.65 -14.64
N CYS A 45 -8.81 19.81 -15.22
CA CYS A 45 -8.04 21.06 -15.16
C CYS A 45 -8.82 22.23 -15.77
N MET A 46 -9.52 22.00 -16.89
CA MET A 46 -10.28 23.04 -17.56
C MET A 46 -11.55 23.44 -16.80
N ASP A 47 -12.17 22.51 -16.09
CA ASP A 47 -13.38 22.72 -15.30
C ASP A 47 -13.06 23.25 -13.90
N GLY A 48 -11.77 23.43 -13.56
CA GLY A 48 -11.35 23.94 -12.26
C GLY A 48 -11.57 22.95 -11.12
N ARG A 49 -11.56 21.65 -11.41
CA ARG A 49 -11.71 20.58 -10.41
C ARG A 49 -10.45 20.36 -9.57
N SER A 50 -9.30 20.85 -10.04
CA SER A 50 -8.05 20.81 -9.28
C SER A 50 -8.00 21.93 -8.24
N THR A 51 -7.36 21.65 -7.10
CA THR A 51 -7.05 22.64 -6.06
C THR A 51 -5.84 23.50 -6.41
N GLN A 52 -5.13 23.20 -7.50
CA GLN A 52 -3.99 23.96 -8.03
C GLN A 52 -4.43 24.97 -9.09
N ASP A 53 -3.53 25.90 -9.46
CA ASP A 53 -3.77 26.77 -10.61
C ASP A 53 -3.83 25.97 -11.92
N ARG A 54 -4.65 26.44 -12.86
CA ARG A 54 -4.91 25.74 -14.14
C ARG A 54 -3.63 25.44 -14.92
N ALA A 55 -2.67 26.37 -14.93
CA ALA A 55 -1.44 26.18 -15.69
C ALA A 55 -0.56 25.09 -15.07
N THR A 56 -0.51 25.01 -13.74
CA THR A 56 0.16 23.93 -13.01
C THR A 56 -0.55 22.60 -13.19
N CYS A 57 -1.88 22.56 -13.10
CA CYS A 57 -2.64 21.34 -13.37
C CYS A 57 -2.33 20.79 -14.78
N LEU A 58 -2.34 21.64 -15.80
CA LEU A 58 -2.03 21.23 -17.17
C LEU A 58 -0.58 20.77 -17.34
N ARG A 59 0.37 21.37 -16.59
CA ARG A 59 1.77 20.94 -16.56
C ARG A 59 1.92 19.55 -15.96
N ASP A 60 1.27 19.31 -14.81
CA ASP A 60 1.33 18.05 -14.08
C ASP A 60 0.71 16.91 -14.89
N VAL A 61 -0.46 17.16 -15.50
CA VAL A 61 -1.14 16.19 -16.39
C VAL A 61 -0.31 15.90 -17.65
N GLY A 62 0.39 16.89 -18.19
CA GLY A 62 1.33 16.70 -19.30
C GLY A 62 2.55 15.84 -18.91
N ALA A 63 3.10 16.07 -17.72
CA ALA A 63 4.20 15.26 -17.17
C ALA A 63 3.75 13.81 -16.92
N ALA A 64 2.55 13.60 -16.37
CA ALA A 64 1.97 12.28 -16.17
C ALA A 64 1.83 11.51 -17.50
N LEU A 65 1.33 12.16 -18.56
CA LEU A 65 1.27 11.52 -19.89
C LEU A 65 2.66 11.14 -20.42
N ASN A 66 3.66 12.01 -20.24
CA ASN A 66 5.03 11.75 -20.70
C ASN A 66 5.61 10.51 -20.01
N GLU A 67 5.50 10.44 -18.69
CA GLU A 67 5.99 9.30 -17.90
C GLU A 67 5.20 8.02 -18.19
N ALA A 68 3.89 8.13 -18.49
CA ALA A 68 3.07 6.98 -18.90
C ALA A 68 3.54 6.42 -20.25
N ARG A 69 3.86 7.28 -21.22
CA ARG A 69 4.43 6.87 -22.53
C ARG A 69 5.79 6.21 -22.39
N HIS A 70 6.57 6.60 -21.38
CA HIS A 70 7.84 5.96 -21.06
C HIS A 70 7.70 4.68 -20.22
N GLY A 71 6.47 4.24 -19.92
CA GLY A 71 6.22 3.04 -19.10
C GLY A 71 6.70 3.18 -17.66
N LYS A 72 6.83 4.40 -17.16
CA LYS A 72 7.33 4.72 -15.82
C LYS A 72 6.21 4.92 -14.80
N LEU A 73 4.98 5.19 -15.24
CA LEU A 73 3.81 5.06 -14.36
C LEU A 73 3.51 3.58 -14.15
N LYS A 74 3.54 3.18 -12.89
CA LYS A 74 3.17 1.85 -12.45
C LYS A 74 2.21 2.03 -11.29
N ASP A 75 1.03 1.44 -11.42
CA ASP A 75 0.20 1.21 -10.25
C ASP A 75 0.78 0.02 -9.50
N ASP A 76 1.08 0.21 -8.23
CA ASP A 76 1.51 -0.87 -7.37
C ASP A 76 0.29 -1.55 -6.72
N ASP A 77 0.47 -2.81 -6.33
CA ASP A 77 -0.54 -3.54 -5.58
C ASP A 77 -0.80 -2.90 -4.21
N ALA A 78 -2.01 -3.07 -3.69
CA ALA A 78 -2.40 -2.62 -2.35
C ALA A 78 -1.40 -3.07 -1.25
N SER A 79 -0.79 -4.25 -1.43
CA SER A 79 0.21 -4.81 -0.53
C SER A 79 1.50 -3.98 -0.47
N VAL A 80 1.90 -3.34 -1.57
CA VAL A 80 3.09 -2.47 -1.66
C VAL A 80 2.82 -1.18 -0.89
N TYR A 81 1.64 -0.58 -1.05
CA TYR A 81 1.27 0.61 -0.28
C TYR A 81 1.23 0.32 1.23
N GLN A 82 0.70 -0.83 1.64
CA GLN A 82 0.74 -1.27 3.04
C GLN A 82 2.17 -1.51 3.54
N LYS A 83 3.04 -2.09 2.72
CA LYS A 83 4.46 -2.26 3.06
C LYS A 83 5.15 -0.90 3.26
N ASN A 84 4.95 0.03 2.35
CA ASN A 84 5.50 1.38 2.43
C ASN A 84 4.97 2.12 3.66
N ALA A 85 3.71 1.92 4.02
CA ALA A 85 3.15 2.43 5.27
C ALA A 85 3.87 1.90 6.52
N ARG A 86 4.14 0.58 6.58
CA ARG A 86 4.90 -0.01 7.69
C ARG A 86 6.35 0.49 7.74
N ILE A 87 7.00 0.68 6.59
CA ILE A 87 8.37 1.21 6.51
C ILE A 87 8.45 2.59 7.16
N ARG A 88 7.44 3.46 6.96
CA ARG A 88 7.40 4.77 7.64
C ARG A 88 7.36 4.64 9.16
N CYS A 89 6.63 3.66 9.70
CA CYS A 89 6.58 3.42 11.14
C CYS A 89 7.91 2.90 11.72
N ASN A 90 8.75 2.24 10.92
CA ASN A 90 10.03 1.69 11.40
C ASN A 90 11.06 2.77 11.77
N ALA A 91 10.86 4.02 11.36
CA ALA A 91 11.71 5.14 11.73
C ALA A 91 11.45 5.67 13.15
N LEU A 92 10.39 5.18 13.82
CA LEU A 92 9.99 5.62 15.14
C LEU A 92 10.63 4.77 16.26
N PRO A 93 10.80 5.33 17.47
CA PRO A 93 11.13 4.54 18.66
C PRO A 93 10.12 3.42 18.92
N ASP A 94 10.51 2.37 19.64
CA ASP A 94 9.67 1.18 19.83
C ASP A 94 8.29 1.47 20.43
N ALA A 95 8.21 2.39 21.40
CA ALA A 95 6.94 2.80 22.00
C ALA A 95 5.98 3.40 20.97
N ASP A 96 6.46 4.30 20.10
CA ASP A 96 5.63 5.00 19.11
C ASP A 96 5.38 4.14 17.86
N ARG A 97 6.31 3.25 17.53
CA ARG A 97 6.23 2.36 16.37
C ARG A 97 5.01 1.47 16.43
N GLN A 98 4.70 0.91 17.60
CA GLN A 98 3.55 0.01 17.76
C GLN A 98 2.23 0.76 17.53
N ASP A 99 2.09 1.97 18.07
CA ASP A 99 0.91 2.80 17.84
C ASP A 99 0.79 3.27 16.38
N CYS A 100 1.90 3.60 15.73
CA CYS A 100 1.91 3.91 14.29
C CYS A 100 1.41 2.73 13.46
N LEU A 101 1.89 1.52 13.76
CA LEU A 101 1.44 0.31 13.06
C LEU A 101 -0.05 0.05 13.26
N LEU A 102 -0.58 0.28 14.47
CA LEU A 102 -2.01 0.18 14.74
C LEU A 102 -2.82 1.18 13.90
N ARG A 103 -2.47 2.48 13.94
CA ARG A 103 -3.13 3.53 13.13
C ARG A 103 -3.06 3.24 11.63
N MET A 104 -1.93 2.72 11.15
CA MET A 104 -1.74 2.40 9.73
C MET A 104 -2.43 1.09 9.30
N SER A 105 -2.76 0.19 10.24
CA SER A 105 -3.50 -1.04 9.95
C SER A 105 -4.98 -0.77 9.63
N GLY A 106 -5.52 0.36 10.07
CA GLY A 106 -6.93 0.72 9.91
C GLY A 106 -7.89 0.00 10.87
N ARG A 107 -7.38 -0.89 11.73
CA ARG A 107 -8.18 -1.53 12.79
C ARG A 107 -8.47 -0.50 13.88
N ASP A 108 -9.72 -0.41 14.32
CA ASP A 108 -10.17 0.50 15.38
C ASP A 108 -9.68 1.94 15.16
N THR A 109 -9.63 2.36 13.89
CA THR A 109 -9.07 3.65 13.46
C THR A 109 -10.14 4.46 12.77
N THR A 110 -10.38 5.67 13.26
CA THR A 110 -11.24 6.65 12.60
C THR A 110 -10.44 7.41 11.55
N ILE A 111 -10.97 7.48 10.32
CA ILE A 111 -10.34 8.19 9.19
C ILE A 111 -11.22 9.37 8.81
N THR A 112 -10.65 10.58 8.79
CA THR A 112 -11.36 11.80 8.40
C THR A 112 -10.52 12.64 7.44
N GLY A 113 -11.17 13.55 6.72
CA GLY A 113 -10.52 14.39 5.71
C GLY A 113 -10.46 13.76 4.32
N SER A 114 -9.71 14.41 3.42
CA SER A 114 -9.53 13.97 2.04
C SER A 114 -8.25 14.58 1.47
N VAL A 115 -7.72 13.98 0.41
CA VAL A 115 -6.53 14.52 -0.29
C VAL A 115 -6.82 15.92 -0.85
N SER A 116 -7.99 16.12 -1.48
CA SER A 116 -8.41 17.43 -2.00
C SER A 116 -8.65 18.44 -0.87
N GLY A 117 -9.07 17.99 0.31
CA GLY A 117 -9.22 18.82 1.51
C GLY A 117 -7.91 19.13 2.24
N GLY A 118 -6.76 18.71 1.73
CA GLY A 118 -5.44 19.02 2.28
C GLY A 118 -4.83 17.96 3.20
N GLY A 119 -5.54 16.86 3.47
CA GLY A 119 -4.98 15.77 4.27
C GLY A 119 -5.99 14.73 4.74
N ILE A 120 -5.46 13.57 5.13
CA ILE A 120 -6.21 12.49 5.77
C ILE A 120 -5.68 12.34 7.20
N LEU A 121 -6.57 12.46 8.18
CA LEU A 121 -6.28 12.19 9.58
C LEU A 121 -6.69 10.76 9.94
N ARG A 122 -5.84 10.10 10.74
CA ARG A 122 -6.05 8.74 11.23
C ARG A 122 -5.90 8.74 12.74
N GLU A 123 -6.96 8.39 13.43
CA GLU A 123 -7.02 8.42 14.88
C GLU A 123 -7.33 7.04 15.44
N THR A 124 -6.54 6.59 16.40
CA THR A 124 -6.74 5.34 17.15
C THR A 124 -6.70 5.69 18.63
N THR A 125 -7.70 5.22 19.39
CA THR A 125 -7.78 5.44 20.83
C THR A 125 -7.43 4.16 21.58
N THR A 126 -6.36 4.20 22.37
CA THR A 126 -5.93 3.08 23.21
C THR A 126 -6.32 3.35 24.66
N THR A 127 -7.14 2.48 25.25
CA THR A 127 -7.48 2.54 26.69
C THR A 127 -6.46 1.76 27.51
N ILE A 128 -5.79 2.42 28.45
CA ILE A 128 -4.83 1.78 29.37
C ILE A 128 -5.58 1.44 30.68
N PRO A 129 -5.71 0.16 31.07
CA PRO A 129 -6.33 -0.20 32.34
C PRO A 129 -5.46 0.24 33.53
N GLU A 130 -6.11 0.66 34.61
CA GLU A 130 -5.42 1.01 35.85
C GLU A 130 -4.81 -0.25 36.50
N PRO A 131 -3.57 -0.18 37.04
CA PRO A 131 -3.00 -1.29 37.79
C PRO A 131 -3.90 -1.64 38.99
N PRO A 132 -4.00 -2.93 39.36
CA PRO A 132 -4.75 -3.30 40.56
C PRO A 132 -4.13 -2.59 41.78
N PRO A 133 -4.96 -2.16 42.76
CA PRO A 133 -4.44 -1.54 43.97
C PRO A 133 -3.45 -2.49 44.65
N PRO A 134 -2.39 -1.96 45.29
CA PRO A 134 -1.43 -2.79 46.00
C PRO A 134 -2.16 -3.68 47.00
N ALA A 135 -1.72 -4.94 47.09
CA ALA A 135 -2.29 -5.90 48.03
C ALA A 135 -2.25 -5.29 49.44
N ALA A 136 -3.37 -5.37 50.16
CA ALA A 136 -3.43 -4.90 51.54
C ALA A 136 -2.28 -5.56 52.34
N PRO A 137 -1.58 -4.79 53.21
CA PRO A 137 -0.56 -5.38 54.06
C PRO A 137 -1.14 -6.55 54.83
N ALA A 138 -0.41 -7.67 54.86
CA ALA A 138 -0.80 -8.82 55.67
C ALA A 138 -1.05 -8.35 57.11
N PRO A 139 -2.08 -8.89 57.81
CA PRO A 139 -2.32 -8.54 59.19
C PRO A 139 -1.03 -8.74 59.98
N GLU A 140 -0.58 -7.70 60.68
CA GLU A 140 0.61 -7.79 61.53
C GLU A 140 0.43 -8.96 62.50
N PRO A 141 1.44 -9.83 62.66
CA PRO A 141 1.35 -10.88 63.66
C PRO A 141 1.11 -10.23 65.02
N MET A 142 -0.03 -10.57 65.66
CA MET A 142 -0.27 -10.23 67.05
C MET A 142 0.83 -10.90 67.88
N TYR A 143 1.87 -10.14 68.21
CA TYR A 143 2.83 -10.56 69.21
C TYR A 143 2.11 -10.60 70.56
N PRO A 144 2.10 -11.74 71.28
CA PRO A 144 1.53 -11.78 72.62
C PRO A 144 2.24 -10.77 73.51
N ASN A 145 1.46 -10.01 74.28
CA ASN A 145 1.94 -9.02 75.25
C ASN A 145 3.14 -9.56 76.03
N MET A 146 4.34 -9.04 75.75
CA MET A 146 5.52 -9.29 76.57
C MET A 146 5.27 -8.65 77.94
N PRO A 147 5.38 -9.40 79.05
CA PRO A 147 5.26 -8.83 80.37
C PRO A 147 6.39 -7.82 80.63
N ALA A 148 6.04 -6.69 81.24
CA ALA A 148 6.98 -5.63 81.59
C ALA A 148 8.12 -6.16 82.49
N PRO A 149 9.37 -5.71 82.29
CA PRO A 149 10.49 -6.08 83.15
C PRO A 149 10.26 -5.52 84.57
N ARG A 150 10.64 -6.33 85.57
CA ARG A 150 10.59 -5.98 87.00
C ARG A 150 11.68 -5.00 87.39
#